data_AF-A0A958LEH6-F1
#
_entry.id   AF-A0A958LEH6-F1
#
_cell.length_a   1.000
_cell.length_b   1.000
_cell.length_c   1.000
_cell.angle_alpha   90.00
_cell.angle_beta   90.00
_cell.angle_gamma   90.00
#
_symmetry.space_group_name_H-M   'P 1'
#
loop_
_entity.id
_entity.type
_entity.pdbx_description
1 polymer ?
#
loop_
_entity_poly.entity_id
_entity_poly.type
_entity_poly.pdbx_seq_one_letter_code
_entity_poly.pdbx_strand_id
1 'polypeptide(L)'
;MSAQDSPHPTARTIELSAERAARRANQRENRLYEGVILLAEGEIVSPAAAERFRILRAKIERLNLRRENDYHVLAVTSAVAQEGKSVTAVNLARALSIDPEGKTLLIDCDLRRPTAHNYFRIPQEKGLADAIAGEEPLRNVIRPVTSRLDVLTAGTPIADPTQAIERPDLQHFLADLRKSYRYIIVDCPPALLCPEPIRISTIVD
;
A
#
# COMPACT_ATOMS: atom_id res chain seq x y z
N MET A 1 -49.42 -17.28 -29.18
CA MET A 1 -48.54 -16.08 -29.31
C MET A 1 -48.35 -15.51 -27.92
N SER A 2 -47.25 -15.84 -27.28
CA SER A 2 -46.86 -15.22 -26.01
C SER A 2 -45.33 -15.23 -25.96
N ALA A 3 -44.74 -14.22 -26.61
CA ALA A 3 -43.32 -13.94 -26.48
C ALA A 3 -43.10 -13.40 -25.05
N GLN A 4 -42.35 -14.17 -24.26
CA GLN A 4 -41.87 -13.75 -22.95
C GLN A 4 -40.82 -12.67 -23.14
N ASP A 5 -41.20 -11.42 -22.88
CA ASP A 5 -40.26 -10.31 -22.81
C ASP A 5 -39.44 -10.47 -21.53
N SER A 6 -38.22 -10.98 -21.69
CA SER A 6 -37.25 -11.08 -20.59
C SER A 6 -36.66 -9.69 -20.36
N PRO A 7 -36.68 -9.14 -19.13
CA PRO A 7 -36.19 -7.78 -18.91
C PRO A 7 -34.68 -7.72 -19.17
N HIS A 8 -34.27 -6.95 -20.19
CA HIS A 8 -32.87 -6.63 -20.42
C HIS A 8 -32.30 -5.89 -19.19
N PRO A 9 -31.14 -6.31 -18.66
CA PRO A 9 -30.57 -5.69 -17.48
C PRO A 9 -30.21 -4.22 -17.77
N THR A 10 -30.67 -3.33 -16.90
CA THR A 10 -30.39 -1.89 -16.97
C THR A 10 -28.89 -1.63 -16.81
N ALA A 11 -28.36 -0.54 -17.37
CA ALA A 11 -26.94 -0.17 -17.28
C ALA A 11 -26.39 -0.21 -15.84
N ARG A 12 -27.19 0.26 -14.86
CA ARG A 12 -26.88 0.22 -13.42
C ARG A 12 -26.71 -1.20 -12.87
N THR A 13 -27.48 -2.17 -13.39
CA THR A 13 -27.41 -3.59 -13.00
C THR A 13 -26.15 -4.24 -13.55
N ILE A 14 -25.75 -3.89 -14.78
CA ILE A 14 -24.52 -4.34 -15.41
C ILE A 14 -23.30 -3.79 -14.65
N GLU A 15 -23.30 -2.50 -14.32
CA GLU A 15 -22.23 -1.83 -13.57
C GLU A 15 -22.04 -2.42 -12.16
N LEU A 16 -23.14 -2.61 -11.41
CA LEU A 16 -23.14 -3.28 -10.10
C LEU A 16 -22.63 -4.74 -10.19
N SER A 17 -22.91 -5.44 -11.29
CA SER A 17 -22.43 -6.81 -11.50
C SER A 17 -20.93 -6.86 -11.78
N ALA A 18 -20.41 -5.90 -12.56
CA ALA A 18 -18.99 -5.79 -12.88
C ALA A 18 -18.16 -5.38 -11.64
N GLU A 19 -18.64 -4.44 -10.84
CA GLU A 19 -18.01 -4.05 -9.57
C GLU A 19 -17.94 -5.21 -8.59
N ARG A 20 -19.03 -5.99 -8.46
CA ARG A 20 -19.04 -7.20 -7.61
C ARG A 20 -18.09 -8.27 -8.11
N ALA A 21 -17.98 -8.46 -9.43
CA ALA A 21 -17.04 -9.41 -10.03
C ALA A 21 -15.58 -8.97 -9.80
N ALA A 22 -15.26 -7.69 -10.03
CA ALA A 22 -13.94 -7.13 -9.79
C ALA A 22 -13.54 -7.20 -8.31
N ARG A 23 -14.49 -6.93 -7.39
CA ARG A 23 -14.27 -7.07 -5.95
C ARG A 23 -13.97 -8.51 -5.56
N ARG A 24 -14.70 -9.48 -6.11
CA ARG A 24 -14.44 -10.91 -5.88
C ARG A 24 -13.11 -11.38 -6.46
N ALA A 25 -12.73 -10.87 -7.64
CA ALA A 25 -11.44 -11.17 -8.26
C ALA A 25 -10.27 -10.64 -7.41
N ASN A 26 -10.33 -9.37 -6.99
CA ASN A 26 -9.32 -8.80 -6.10
C ASN A 26 -9.29 -9.50 -4.73
N GLN A 27 -10.43 -9.91 -4.18
CA GLN A 27 -10.47 -10.71 -2.94
C GLN A 27 -9.83 -12.09 -3.10
N ARG A 28 -9.84 -12.68 -4.30
CA ARG A 28 -9.14 -13.95 -4.60
C ARG A 28 -7.63 -13.76 -4.70
N GLU A 29 -7.17 -12.67 -5.30
CA GLU A 29 -5.74 -12.31 -5.32
C GLU A 29 -5.25 -11.95 -3.90
N ASN A 30 -6.12 -11.34 -3.09
CA ASN A 30 -5.83 -10.92 -1.74
C ASN A 30 -6.24 -11.95 -0.69
N ARG A 31 -5.34 -12.90 -0.44
CA ARG A 31 -5.51 -14.02 0.51
C ARG A 31 -5.64 -13.60 2.00
N LEU A 32 -5.69 -12.30 2.33
CA LEU A 32 -5.97 -11.84 3.69
C LEU A 32 -7.32 -12.35 4.21
N TYR A 33 -8.34 -12.54 3.34
CA TYR A 33 -9.63 -13.12 3.75
C TYR A 33 -9.57 -14.61 4.08
N GLU A 34 -8.56 -15.31 3.55
CA GLU A 34 -8.26 -16.70 3.88
C GLU A 34 -7.46 -16.83 5.19
N GLY A 35 -7.18 -15.70 5.86
CA GLY A 35 -6.38 -15.66 7.08
C GLY A 35 -4.88 -15.55 6.83
N VAL A 36 -4.44 -15.34 5.59
CA VAL A 36 -3.02 -15.31 5.25
C VAL A 36 -2.39 -13.96 5.60
N ILE A 37 -1.36 -14.01 6.45
CA ILE A 37 -0.50 -12.88 6.81
C ILE A 37 0.85 -13.04 6.10
N LEU A 38 1.33 -11.98 5.45
CA LEU A 38 2.67 -11.96 4.88
C LEU A 38 3.69 -11.62 5.97
N LEU A 39 4.76 -12.39 6.00
CA LEU A 39 5.98 -12.16 6.78
C LEU A 39 7.16 -12.00 5.82
N ALA A 40 8.31 -11.52 6.29
CA ALA A 40 9.47 -11.34 5.43
C ALA A 40 9.99 -12.71 4.92
N GLU A 41 9.91 -13.75 5.76
CA GLU A 41 10.42 -15.09 5.49
C GLU A 41 9.35 -16.03 4.91
N GLY A 42 8.13 -15.54 4.65
CA GLY A 42 7.07 -16.39 4.12
C GLY A 42 5.67 -15.90 4.48
N GLU A 43 4.77 -16.84 4.73
CA GLU A 43 3.38 -16.56 5.03
C GLU A 43 2.90 -17.47 6.15
N ILE A 44 1.99 -16.97 6.98
CA ILE A 44 1.30 -17.79 7.98
C ILE A 44 -0.21 -17.68 7.79
N VAL A 45 -0.93 -18.71 8.21
CA VAL A 45 -2.39 -18.68 8.29
C VAL A 45 -2.79 -18.39 9.72
N SER A 46 -3.32 -17.18 9.95
CA SER A 46 -3.85 -16.74 11.25
C SER A 46 -5.10 -15.89 11.01
N PRO A 47 -6.30 -16.52 11.07
CA PRO A 47 -7.57 -15.80 10.93
C PRO A 47 -7.72 -14.66 11.95
N ALA A 48 -7.22 -14.87 13.17
CA ALA A 48 -7.24 -13.87 14.23
C ALA A 48 -6.37 -12.65 13.88
N ALA A 49 -5.15 -12.84 13.37
CA ALA A 49 -4.29 -11.74 12.96
C ALA A 49 -4.86 -11.01 11.72
N ALA A 50 -5.39 -11.76 10.76
CA ALA A 50 -6.02 -11.17 9.57
C ALA A 50 -7.21 -10.28 9.96
N GLU A 51 -8.02 -10.70 10.94
CA GLU A 51 -9.11 -9.89 11.45
C GLU A 51 -8.62 -8.58 12.10
N ARG A 52 -7.45 -8.58 12.76
CA ARG A 52 -6.86 -7.34 13.29
C ARG A 52 -6.57 -6.32 12.19
N PHE A 53 -6.05 -6.77 11.04
CA PHE A 53 -5.82 -5.89 9.89
C PHE A 53 -7.12 -5.41 9.23
N ARG A 54 -8.16 -6.25 9.17
CA ARG A 54 -9.50 -5.83 8.71
C ARG A 54 -10.10 -4.76 9.61
N ILE A 55 -9.98 -4.93 10.92
CA ILE A 55 -10.41 -3.92 11.91
C ILE A 55 -9.62 -2.63 11.75
N LEU A 56 -8.29 -2.71 11.56
CA LEU A 56 -7.45 -1.53 11.36
C LEU A 56 -7.85 -0.75 10.10
N ARG A 57 -8.06 -1.44 8.99
CA ARG A 57 -8.61 -0.87 7.75
C ARG A 57 -9.96 -0.17 8.00
N ALA A 58 -10.92 -0.85 8.64
CA ALA A 58 -12.23 -0.28 8.91
C ALA A 58 -12.15 0.97 9.80
N LYS A 59 -11.19 1.02 10.74
CA LYS A 59 -10.94 2.22 11.56
C LYS A 59 -10.46 3.40 10.71
N ILE A 60 -9.53 3.17 9.77
CA ILE A 60 -9.03 4.20 8.85
C ILE A 60 -10.15 4.71 7.93
N GLU A 61 -10.90 3.79 7.30
CA GLU A 61 -12.05 4.16 6.45
C GLU A 61 -13.07 5.00 7.24
N ARG A 62 -13.36 4.62 8.48
CA ARG A 62 -14.26 5.38 9.36
C ARG A 62 -13.74 6.78 9.71
N LEU A 63 -12.42 6.95 9.87
CA LEU A 63 -11.82 8.26 10.09
C LEU A 63 -12.02 9.17 8.87
N ASN A 64 -11.82 8.64 7.66
CA ASN A 64 -12.03 9.37 6.40
C ASN A 64 -13.50 9.73 6.14
N LEU A 65 -14.46 8.92 6.61
CA LEU A 65 -15.90 9.24 6.49
C LEU A 65 -16.33 10.47 7.29
N ARG A 66 -15.60 10.84 8.36
CA ARG A 66 -15.95 11.99 9.20
C ARG A 66 -15.66 13.33 8.52
N ARG A 67 -15.02 13.34 7.34
CA ARG A 67 -14.73 14.52 6.49
C ARG A 67 -13.98 15.66 7.17
N GLU A 68 -13.47 15.47 8.37
CA GLU A 68 -12.61 16.44 9.07
C GLU A 68 -11.17 16.37 8.54
N ASN A 69 -10.71 15.18 8.13
CA ASN A 69 -9.40 14.94 7.54
C ASN A 69 -9.52 13.90 6.41
N ASP A 70 -8.73 14.04 5.35
CA ASP A 70 -8.59 13.05 4.28
C ASP A 70 -7.25 12.33 4.45
N TYR A 71 -7.24 11.27 5.27
CA TYR A 71 -6.06 10.47 5.54
C TYR A 71 -5.77 9.57 4.34
N HIS A 72 -4.85 10.02 3.50
CA HIS A 72 -4.52 9.42 2.23
C HIS A 72 -3.13 8.77 2.25
N VAL A 73 -2.17 9.39 2.93
CA VAL A 73 -0.78 8.96 3.04
C VAL A 73 -0.48 8.67 4.49
N LEU A 74 -0.24 7.41 4.82
CA LEU A 74 -0.06 6.94 6.18
C LEU A 74 1.35 6.38 6.36
N ALA A 75 2.12 6.99 7.25
CA ALA A 75 3.42 6.46 7.64
C ALA A 75 3.27 5.40 8.74
N VAL A 76 4.03 4.31 8.62
CA VAL A 76 4.16 3.26 9.63
C VAL A 76 5.62 3.22 10.08
N THR A 77 5.85 3.39 11.37
CA THR A 77 7.17 3.31 12.00
C THR A 77 7.06 2.54 13.32
N SER A 78 8.19 2.35 13.98
CA SER A 78 8.31 1.74 15.31
C SER A 78 9.26 2.56 16.18
N ALA A 79 9.30 2.30 17.48
CA ALA A 79 10.28 2.95 18.35
C ALA A 79 11.69 2.43 18.03
N VAL A 80 11.84 1.11 17.93
CA VAL A 80 13.11 0.42 17.67
C VAL A 80 12.96 -0.65 16.56
N ALA A 81 14.07 -1.23 16.12
CA ALA A 81 14.04 -2.28 15.12
C ALA A 81 13.29 -3.54 15.61
N GLN A 82 12.77 -4.33 14.66
CA GLN A 82 12.13 -5.64 14.91
C GLN A 82 10.81 -5.62 15.70
N GLU A 83 10.13 -4.48 15.82
CA GLU A 83 8.80 -4.38 16.44
C GLU A 83 7.64 -4.69 15.47
N GLY A 84 7.95 -5.18 14.26
CA GLY A 84 6.93 -5.58 13.28
C GLY A 84 6.33 -4.43 12.46
N LYS A 85 6.95 -3.24 12.40
CA LYS A 85 6.50 -2.11 11.56
C LYS A 85 6.25 -2.50 10.10
N SER A 86 7.17 -3.24 9.48
CA SER A 86 7.09 -3.64 8.06
C SER A 86 6.01 -4.71 7.85
N VAL A 87 5.85 -5.65 8.79
CA VAL A 87 4.73 -6.60 8.81
C VAL A 87 3.40 -5.85 8.86
N THR A 88 3.31 -4.84 9.71
CA THR A 88 2.14 -3.99 9.85
C THR A 88 1.86 -3.21 8.57
N ALA A 89 2.86 -2.52 8.01
CA ALA A 89 2.73 -1.72 6.79
C ALA A 89 2.26 -2.56 5.60
N VAL A 90 2.91 -3.71 5.36
CA VAL A 90 2.58 -4.63 4.26
C VAL A 90 1.16 -5.17 4.39
N ASN A 91 0.78 -5.68 5.56
CA ASN A 91 -0.53 -6.30 5.72
C ASN A 91 -1.65 -5.26 5.84
N LEU A 92 -1.34 -4.04 6.30
CA LEU A 92 -2.26 -2.90 6.22
C LEU A 92 -2.49 -2.47 4.77
N ALA A 93 -1.44 -2.36 3.95
CA ALA A 93 -1.56 -2.04 2.52
C ALA A 93 -2.41 -3.09 1.79
N ARG A 94 -2.21 -4.38 2.11
CA ARG A 94 -3.10 -5.46 1.64
C ARG A 94 -4.53 -5.29 2.14
N ALA A 95 -4.74 -4.92 3.40
CA ALA A 95 -6.09 -4.73 3.92
C ALA A 95 -6.84 -3.60 3.19
N LEU A 96 -6.16 -2.49 2.93
CA LEU A 96 -6.69 -1.31 2.23
C LEU A 96 -6.88 -1.54 0.74
N SER A 97 -6.04 -2.36 0.09
CA SER A 97 -6.18 -2.67 -1.35
C SER A 97 -7.45 -3.45 -1.72
N ILE A 98 -8.19 -3.96 -0.73
CA ILE A 98 -9.50 -4.56 -0.93
C ILE A 98 -10.58 -3.52 -1.26
N ASP A 99 -10.35 -2.25 -0.92
CA ASP A 99 -11.26 -1.15 -1.21
C ASP A 99 -11.58 -1.09 -2.73
N PRO A 100 -12.86 -1.22 -3.14
CA PRO A 100 -13.25 -1.11 -4.54
C PRO A 100 -13.10 0.31 -5.09
N GLU A 101 -13.00 1.35 -4.24
CA GLU A 101 -12.96 2.75 -4.66
C GLU A 101 -11.60 3.19 -5.23
N GLY A 102 -10.53 2.40 -5.05
CA GLY A 102 -9.25 2.71 -5.69
C GLY A 102 -8.14 1.70 -5.41
N LYS A 103 -6.92 2.08 -5.78
CA LYS A 103 -5.70 1.28 -5.56
C LYS A 103 -4.99 1.72 -4.27
N THR A 104 -4.21 0.81 -3.69
CA THR A 104 -3.27 1.12 -2.61
C THR A 104 -1.84 0.99 -3.12
N LEU A 105 -0.97 1.91 -2.70
CA LEU A 105 0.47 1.83 -2.91
C LEU A 105 1.17 1.59 -1.57
N LEU A 106 2.09 0.64 -1.52
CA LEU A 106 3.09 0.54 -0.44
C LEU A 106 4.42 1.12 -0.93
N ILE A 107 5.03 1.99 -0.14
CA ILE A 107 6.37 2.53 -0.38
C ILE A 107 7.30 2.08 0.74
N ASP A 108 8.42 1.45 0.38
CA ASP A 108 9.50 1.10 1.31
C ASP A 108 10.47 2.28 1.43
N CYS A 109 10.26 3.11 2.45
CA CYS A 109 11.12 4.25 2.79
C CYS A 109 12.22 3.87 3.82
N ASP A 110 12.32 2.61 4.24
CA ASP A 110 13.44 2.11 5.02
C ASP A 110 14.62 1.79 4.08
N LEU A 111 15.21 2.84 3.51
CA LEU A 111 16.36 2.72 2.59
C LEU A 111 17.62 2.14 3.26
N ARG A 112 17.62 2.05 4.60
CA ARG A 112 18.71 1.47 5.41
C ARG A 112 18.62 -0.05 5.45
N ARG A 113 17.42 -0.59 5.67
CA ARG A 113 17.14 -2.02 5.77
C ARG A 113 15.86 -2.35 5.03
N PRO A 114 15.87 -2.29 3.68
CA PRO A 114 14.68 -2.48 2.90
C PRO A 114 14.17 -3.92 3.03
N THR A 115 12.86 -4.10 3.19
CA THR A 115 12.28 -5.43 3.40
C THR A 115 11.05 -5.69 2.56
N ALA A 116 10.39 -4.68 1.98
CA ALA A 116 9.11 -4.88 1.29
C ALA A 116 9.22 -5.89 0.13
N HIS A 117 10.36 -5.91 -0.57
CA HIS A 117 10.62 -6.84 -1.66
C HIS A 117 10.56 -8.32 -1.21
N ASN A 118 10.99 -8.62 0.02
CA ASN A 118 10.95 -9.98 0.58
C ASN A 118 9.51 -10.45 0.82
N TYR A 119 8.65 -9.60 1.36
CA TYR A 119 7.24 -9.93 1.62
C TYR A 119 6.50 -10.31 0.34
N PHE A 120 6.79 -9.63 -0.77
CA PHE A 120 6.14 -9.87 -2.06
C PHE A 120 6.92 -10.80 -2.99
N ARG A 121 8.09 -11.30 -2.54
CA ARG A 121 8.98 -12.16 -3.33
C ARG A 121 9.33 -11.57 -4.70
N ILE A 122 9.53 -10.26 -4.74
CA ILE A 122 9.95 -9.54 -5.94
C ILE A 122 11.45 -9.22 -5.85
N PRO A 123 12.18 -9.20 -6.98
CA PRO A 123 13.59 -8.81 -6.96
C PRO A 123 13.77 -7.38 -6.45
N GLN A 124 14.84 -7.15 -5.69
CA GLN A 124 15.29 -5.81 -5.38
C GLN A 124 16.04 -5.26 -6.61
N GLU A 125 15.32 -4.51 -7.45
CA GLU A 125 15.91 -3.76 -8.57
C GLU A 125 15.72 -2.26 -8.29
N LYS A 126 15.81 -1.42 -9.33
CA LYS A 126 15.56 0.02 -9.25
C LYS A 126 14.24 0.35 -8.54
N GLY A 127 14.26 1.35 -7.66
CA GLY A 127 13.19 1.69 -6.72
C GLY A 127 13.19 3.16 -6.31
N LEU A 128 12.71 3.44 -5.10
CA LEU A 128 12.55 4.79 -4.57
C LEU A 128 13.84 5.61 -4.62
N ALA A 129 14.96 5.05 -4.15
CA ALA A 129 16.25 5.73 -4.12
C ALA A 129 16.70 6.16 -5.53
N ASP A 130 16.51 5.27 -6.51
CA ASP A 130 16.88 5.53 -7.90
C ASP A 130 15.98 6.61 -8.55
N ALA A 131 14.69 6.60 -8.23
CA ALA A 131 13.76 7.64 -8.68
C ALA A 131 14.06 9.01 -8.05
N ILE A 132 14.37 9.04 -6.76
CA ILE A 132 14.80 10.27 -6.07
C ILE A 132 16.10 10.80 -6.66
N ALA A 133 17.04 9.92 -7.01
CA ALA A 133 18.29 10.30 -7.65
C ALA A 133 18.10 10.84 -9.09
N GLY A 134 16.92 10.63 -9.69
CA GLY A 134 16.63 10.99 -11.09
C GLY A 134 17.20 9.99 -12.10
N GLU A 135 17.63 8.81 -11.65
CA GLU A 135 18.18 7.76 -12.51
C GLU A 135 17.07 7.01 -13.27
N GLU A 136 15.90 6.90 -12.66
CA GLU A 136 14.74 6.23 -13.25
C GLU A 136 13.45 7.05 -13.05
N PRO A 137 12.55 7.12 -14.04
CA PRO A 137 11.23 7.71 -13.83
C PRO A 137 10.44 6.95 -12.76
N LEU A 138 9.82 7.66 -11.81
CA LEU A 138 9.04 7.07 -10.70
C LEU A 138 8.05 5.99 -11.16
N ARG A 139 7.31 6.24 -12.24
CA ARG A 139 6.32 5.29 -12.78
C ARG A 139 6.91 3.95 -13.24
N ASN A 140 8.20 3.91 -13.59
CA ASN A 140 8.87 2.71 -14.09
C ASN A 140 9.32 1.79 -12.94
N VAL A 141 9.44 2.32 -11.72
CA VAL A 141 9.92 1.59 -10.55
C VAL A 141 8.79 1.20 -9.57
N ILE A 142 7.55 1.54 -9.90
CA ILE A 142 6.35 1.07 -9.19
C ILE A 142 5.89 -0.23 -9.84
N ARG A 143 5.71 -1.28 -9.02
CA ARG A 143 5.35 -2.62 -9.49
C ARG A 143 3.98 -3.07 -8.99
N PRO A 144 3.09 -3.54 -9.88
CA PRO A 144 1.85 -4.16 -9.43
C PRO A 144 2.14 -5.52 -8.79
N VAL A 145 1.56 -5.76 -7.62
CA VAL A 145 1.58 -7.05 -6.92
C VAL A 145 0.24 -7.76 -7.06
N THR A 146 -0.86 -7.00 -6.99
CA THR A 146 -2.21 -7.47 -7.34
C THR A 146 -2.88 -6.45 -8.24
N SER A 147 -4.12 -6.70 -8.67
CA SER A 147 -4.91 -5.73 -9.44
C SER A 147 -5.13 -4.38 -8.72
N ARG A 148 -4.99 -4.34 -7.39
CA ARG A 148 -5.24 -3.14 -6.56
C ARG A 148 -4.14 -2.78 -5.58
N LEU A 149 -3.04 -3.51 -5.55
CA LEU A 149 -1.88 -3.22 -4.72
C LEU A 149 -0.65 -3.08 -5.59
N ASP A 150 -0.07 -1.89 -5.58
CA ASP A 150 1.22 -1.61 -6.16
C ASP A 150 2.27 -1.43 -5.05
N VAL A 151 3.53 -1.66 -5.36
CA VAL A 151 4.66 -1.54 -4.43
C VAL A 151 5.79 -0.76 -5.09
N LEU A 152 6.30 0.22 -4.36
CA LEU A 152 7.55 0.91 -4.64
C LEU A 152 8.60 0.46 -3.62
N THR A 153 9.51 -0.41 -4.05
CA THR A 153 10.61 -0.89 -3.20
C THR A 153 11.65 0.21 -2.99
N ALA A 154 12.50 0.06 -1.98
CA ALA A 154 13.54 1.05 -1.67
C ALA A 154 14.52 1.32 -2.81
N GLY A 155 14.83 0.31 -3.62
CA GLY A 155 15.74 0.44 -4.76
C GLY A 155 17.17 0.06 -4.44
N THR A 156 18.11 0.63 -5.20
CA THR A 156 19.55 0.41 -5.02
C THR A 156 20.01 0.90 -3.64
N PRO A 157 20.79 0.10 -2.88
CA PRO A 157 21.40 0.57 -1.63
C PRO A 157 22.23 1.84 -1.84
N ILE A 158 22.02 2.83 -0.99
CA ILE A 158 22.71 4.13 -1.05
C ILE A 158 23.50 4.40 0.23
N ALA A 159 24.57 5.19 0.11
CA ALA A 159 25.45 5.52 1.23
C ALA A 159 24.77 6.41 2.29
N ASP A 160 23.93 7.35 1.85
CA ASP A 160 23.23 8.29 2.72
C ASP A 160 21.70 8.28 2.51
N PRO A 161 20.99 7.34 3.18
CA PRO A 161 19.53 7.29 3.22
C PRO A 161 18.85 8.59 3.68
N THR A 162 19.45 9.30 4.63
CA THR A 162 18.85 10.50 5.21
C THR A 162 18.82 11.62 4.18
N GLN A 163 19.95 11.84 3.49
CA GLN A 163 20.03 12.85 2.43
C GLN A 163 19.01 12.57 1.32
N ALA A 164 18.80 11.32 0.94
CA ALA A 164 17.81 10.98 -0.09
C ALA A 164 16.37 11.33 0.34
N ILE A 165 15.98 11.05 1.59
CA ILE A 165 14.64 11.34 2.12
C ILE A 165 14.41 12.84 2.35
N GLU A 166 15.46 13.61 2.64
CA GLU A 166 15.36 15.06 2.83
C GLU A 166 15.10 15.85 1.55
N ARG A 167 15.43 15.25 0.39
CA ARG A 167 15.18 15.86 -0.92
C ARG A 167 13.70 16.14 -1.15
N PRO A 168 13.38 17.21 -1.91
CA PRO A 168 11.99 17.55 -2.22
C PRO A 168 11.30 16.53 -3.13
N ASP A 169 12.07 15.66 -3.81
CA ASP A 169 11.57 14.65 -4.74
C ASP A 169 10.49 13.75 -4.11
N LEU A 170 10.71 13.25 -2.90
CA LEU A 170 9.72 12.39 -2.22
C LEU A 170 8.39 13.13 -1.97
N GLN A 171 8.45 14.39 -1.57
CA GLN A 171 7.25 15.21 -1.36
C GLN A 171 6.49 15.44 -2.67
N HIS A 172 7.20 15.73 -3.76
CA HIS A 172 6.59 15.88 -5.09
C HIS A 172 5.99 14.57 -5.58
N PHE A 173 6.69 13.45 -5.41
CA PHE A 173 6.19 12.13 -5.75
C PHE A 173 4.91 11.81 -4.98
N LEU A 174 4.88 12.02 -3.67
CA LEU A 174 3.66 11.80 -2.87
C LEU A 174 2.50 12.70 -3.33
N ALA A 175 2.77 13.96 -3.68
CA ALA A 175 1.73 14.86 -4.20
C ALA A 175 1.14 14.39 -5.54
N ASP A 176 1.96 13.80 -6.42
CA ASP A 176 1.48 13.23 -7.67
C ASP A 176 0.77 11.89 -7.47
N LEU A 177 1.33 11.01 -6.63
CA LEU A 177 0.77 9.69 -6.34
C LEU A 177 -0.60 9.78 -5.63
N ARG A 178 -0.83 10.83 -4.83
CA ARG A 178 -2.15 11.14 -4.23
C ARG A 178 -3.27 11.25 -5.29
N LYS A 179 -2.95 11.53 -6.55
CA LYS A 179 -3.95 11.64 -7.63
C LYS A 179 -4.36 10.29 -8.22
N SER A 180 -3.57 9.24 -8.00
CA SER A 180 -3.72 7.93 -8.67
C SER A 180 -4.00 6.77 -7.70
N TYR A 181 -3.68 6.94 -6.43
CA TYR A 181 -3.94 5.96 -5.38
C TYR A 181 -5.03 6.48 -4.47
N ARG A 182 -5.77 5.57 -3.82
CA ARG A 182 -6.74 5.89 -2.77
C ARG A 182 -6.06 5.95 -1.39
N TYR A 183 -5.04 5.12 -1.21
CA TYR A 183 -4.20 5.04 -0.02
C TYR A 183 -2.74 4.85 -0.43
N ILE A 184 -1.84 5.49 0.32
CA ILE A 184 -0.39 5.31 0.20
C ILE A 184 0.14 4.96 1.60
N ILE A 185 0.74 3.80 1.75
CA ILE A 185 1.37 3.35 2.98
C ILE A 185 2.88 3.52 2.86
N VAL A 186 3.49 4.20 3.82
CA VAL A 186 4.93 4.47 3.84
C VAL A 186 5.56 3.69 4.99
N ASP A 187 6.26 2.59 4.68
CA ASP A 187 7.06 1.85 5.68
C ASP A 187 8.36 2.63 5.95
N CYS A 188 8.52 3.11 7.17
CA CYS A 188 9.63 3.96 7.57
C CYS A 188 10.64 3.17 8.41
N PRO A 189 11.90 3.64 8.58
CA PRO A 189 12.80 3.08 9.59
C PRO A 189 12.30 3.39 11.02
N PRO A 190 12.92 2.83 12.08
CA PRO A 190 12.52 3.08 13.47
C PRO A 190 12.80 4.52 13.94
N ALA A 191 11.79 5.19 14.51
CA ALA A 191 11.80 6.62 14.81
C ALA A 191 12.79 7.07 15.90
N LEU A 192 13.19 6.20 16.84
CA LEU A 192 14.20 6.55 17.85
C LEU A 192 15.64 6.33 17.38
N LEU A 193 15.82 5.63 16.25
CA LEU A 193 17.14 5.25 15.74
C LEU A 193 17.52 6.01 14.47
N CYS A 194 16.55 6.65 13.82
CA CYS A 194 16.64 7.18 12.47
C CYS A 194 15.86 8.50 12.38
N PRO A 195 16.41 9.57 11.77
CA PRO A 195 15.71 10.85 11.63
C PRO A 195 14.60 10.84 10.55
N GLU A 196 14.68 9.92 9.59
CA GLU A 196 13.79 9.85 8.42
C GLU A 196 12.29 9.84 8.77
N PRO A 197 11.79 9.12 9.80
CA PRO A 197 10.37 9.10 10.14
C PRO A 197 9.85 10.48 10.59
N ILE A 198 10.69 11.28 11.26
CA ILE A 198 10.34 12.66 11.64
C ILE A 198 10.18 13.50 10.38
N ARG A 199 11.11 13.38 9.43
CA ARG A 199 11.01 14.10 8.15
C ARG A 199 9.78 13.67 7.36
N ILE A 200 9.54 12.36 7.24
CA ILE A 200 8.37 11.80 6.55
C ILE A 200 7.07 12.28 7.21
N SER A 201 7.01 12.38 8.55
CA SER A 201 5.81 12.86 9.27
C SER A 201 5.35 14.28 8.85
N THR A 202 6.25 15.09 8.28
CA THR A 202 5.91 16.44 7.80
C THR A 202 5.24 16.48 6.43
N ILE A 203 5.22 15.36 5.70
CA ILE A 203 4.72 15.28 4.31
C ILE A 203 3.62 14.21 4.12
N VAL A 204 3.25 13.51 5.18
CA VAL A 204 2.15 12.53 5.26
C VAL A 204 1.02 13.07 6.14
N ASP A 205 -0.09 12.33 6.24
CA ASP A 205 -1.32 12.76 6.93
C ASP A 205 -1.49 12.17 8.34
#